data_AF-A0A0F9KXZ3-F1
#
_entry.id   AF-A0A0F9KXZ3-F1
#
_cell.length_a   1.000
_cell.length_b   1.000
_cell.length_c   1.000
_cell.angle_alpha   90.00
_cell.angle_beta   90.00
_cell.angle_gamma   90.00
#
_symmetry.space_group_name_H-M   'P 1'
#
loop_
_entity.id
_entity.type
_entity.pdbx_description
1 polymer ?
#
loop_
_entity_poly.entity_id
_entity_poly.type
_entity_poly.pdbx_seq_one_letter_code
_entity_poly.pdbx_strand_id
1 'polypeptide(L)'
;MSDRYIENVLKKVRSFIESGEYFIAGQYFLNLSRYGTEIEDHILTTITSELSDIYRNSLGRVKEYKESIDNRIVADIKLRTQELIDFLLDKPNEISKEKKVELFDTMVFIIFNGEKIQYETSVLERARALKKGILRDYLL
;
A
#
# COMPACT_ATOMS: atom_id res chain seq x y z
N MET A 1 2.83 23.01 13.28
CA MET A 1 1.59 22.40 13.83
C MET A 1 1.29 21.19 12.98
N SER A 2 1.12 20.01 13.58
CA SER A 2 0.65 18.81 12.87
C SER A 2 -0.74 19.09 12.29
N ASP A 3 -0.93 18.75 11.02
CA ASP A 3 -2.23 18.87 10.37
C ASP A 3 -3.18 17.81 10.94
N ARG A 4 -4.20 18.28 11.67
CA ARG A 4 -5.18 17.41 12.33
C ARG A 4 -5.93 16.51 11.35
N TYR A 5 -6.12 16.93 10.10
CA TYR A 5 -6.74 16.08 9.10
C TYR A 5 -5.84 14.90 8.75
N ILE A 6 -4.56 15.16 8.47
CA ILE A 6 -3.57 14.12 8.19
C ILE A 6 -3.51 13.12 9.35
N GLU A 7 -3.38 13.62 10.57
CA GLU A 7 -3.30 12.79 11.78
C GLU A 7 -4.52 11.86 11.94
N ASN A 8 -5.72 12.42 11.80
CA ASN A 8 -6.96 11.65 11.93
C ASN A 8 -7.11 10.58 10.85
N VAL A 9 -6.72 10.90 9.61
CA VAL A 9 -6.78 9.92 8.52
C VAL A 9 -5.75 8.82 8.72
N LEU A 10 -4.50 9.16 9.06
CA LEU A 10 -3.45 8.17 9.30
C LEU A 10 -3.79 7.23 10.47
N LYS A 11 -4.42 7.73 11.54
CA LYS A 11 -4.95 6.90 12.63
C LYS A 11 -6.00 5.89 12.15
N LYS A 12 -6.92 6.31 11.27
CA LYS A 12 -7.92 5.40 10.66
C LYS A 12 -7.25 4.36 9.77
N VAL A 13 -6.28 4.79 8.95
CA VAL A 13 -5.49 3.90 8.11
C VAL A 13 -4.84 2.79 8.95
N ARG A 14 -4.20 3.13 10.08
CA ARG A 14 -3.64 2.11 10.99
C ARG A 14 -4.66 1.07 11.41
N SER A 15 -5.82 1.52 11.89
CA SER A 15 -6.90 0.63 12.31
C SER A 15 -7.36 -0.30 11.18
N PHE A 16 -7.49 0.20 9.95
CA PHE A 16 -7.85 -0.62 8.78
C PHE A 16 -6.74 -1.62 8.39
N ILE A 17 -5.47 -1.25 8.53
CA ILE A 17 -4.34 -2.15 8.28
C ILE A 17 -4.31 -3.29 9.31
N GLU A 18 -4.62 -2.99 10.57
CA GLU A 18 -4.71 -3.97 11.66
C GLU A 18 -5.89 -4.92 11.48
N SER A 19 -7.06 -4.43 11.08
CA SER A 19 -8.25 -5.24 10.78
C SER A 19 -8.16 -6.01 9.45
N GLY A 20 -7.10 -5.77 8.66
CA GLY A 20 -6.91 -6.37 7.34
C GLY A 20 -7.87 -5.81 6.28
N GLU A 21 -8.46 -4.64 6.51
CA GLU A 21 -9.29 -3.91 5.56
C GLU A 21 -8.43 -3.11 4.58
N TYR A 22 -7.53 -3.80 3.87
CA TYR A 22 -6.48 -3.19 3.04
C TYR A 22 -7.03 -2.31 1.93
N PHE A 23 -8.10 -2.72 1.26
CA PHE A 23 -8.72 -1.89 0.22
C PHE A 23 -9.22 -0.55 0.77
N ILE A 24 -9.82 -0.56 1.97
CA ILE A 24 -10.30 0.66 2.63
C ILE A 24 -9.11 1.52 3.05
N ALA A 25 -8.08 0.93 3.66
CA ALA A 25 -6.84 1.65 3.99
C ALA A 25 -6.24 2.36 2.76
N GLY A 26 -6.17 1.66 1.63
CA GLY A 26 -5.69 2.22 0.36
C GLY A 26 -6.56 3.37 -0.18
N GLN A 27 -7.88 3.33 0.00
CA GLN A 27 -8.74 4.45 -0.36
C GLN A 27 -8.48 5.71 0.49
N TYR A 28 -8.18 5.53 1.79
CA TYR A 28 -7.82 6.64 2.66
C TYR A 28 -6.43 7.21 2.34
N PHE A 29 -5.48 6.36 1.93
CA PHE A 29 -4.21 6.83 1.37
C PHE A 29 -4.41 7.66 0.10
N LEU A 30 -5.29 7.23 -0.81
CA LEU A 30 -5.60 8.00 -2.03
C LEU A 30 -6.20 9.38 -1.69
N ASN A 31 -7.05 9.45 -0.66
CA ASN A 31 -7.59 10.72 -0.20
C ASN A 31 -6.51 11.63 0.39
N LEU A 32 -5.54 11.08 1.14
CA LEU A 32 -4.39 11.84 1.62
C LEU A 32 -3.49 12.33 0.49
N SER A 33 -3.31 11.54 -0.57
CA SER A 33 -2.50 11.94 -1.72
C SER A 33 -3.09 13.15 -2.44
N ARG A 34 -4.43 13.16 -2.61
CA ARG A 34 -5.18 14.30 -3.16
C ARG A 34 -5.03 15.53 -2.27
N TYR A 35 -5.23 15.37 -0.96
CA TYR A 35 -5.03 16.46 -0.01
C TYR A 35 -3.59 16.99 -0.01
N GLY A 36 -2.59 16.11 -0.05
CA GLY A 36 -1.18 16.49 -0.17
C GLY A 36 -0.90 17.31 -1.42
N THR A 37 -1.58 17.02 -2.52
CA THR A 37 -1.50 17.81 -3.74
C THR A 37 -2.09 19.21 -3.54
N GLU A 38 -3.22 19.32 -2.85
CA GLU A 38 -3.88 20.60 -2.55
C GLU A 38 -3.03 21.51 -1.65
N ILE A 39 -2.24 20.94 -0.73
CA ILE A 39 -1.36 21.69 0.17
C ILE A 39 0.11 21.73 -0.30
N GLU A 40 0.39 21.29 -1.53
CA GLU A 40 1.74 21.24 -2.12
C GLU A 40 2.77 20.41 -1.31
N ASP A 41 2.31 19.40 -0.58
CA ASP A 41 3.16 18.46 0.17
C ASP A 41 3.52 17.24 -0.68
N HIS A 42 4.55 17.38 -1.50
CA HIS A 42 5.01 16.33 -2.41
C HIS A 42 5.34 15.00 -1.72
N ILE A 43 5.87 15.04 -0.50
CA ILE A 43 6.26 13.83 0.23
C ILE A 43 5.03 13.07 0.68
N LEU A 44 4.02 13.78 1.23
CA LEU A 44 2.74 13.18 1.54
C LEU A 44 2.11 12.58 0.28
N THR A 45 2.07 13.34 -0.81
CA THR A 45 1.49 12.90 -2.09
C THR A 45 2.14 11.62 -2.59
N THR A 46 3.47 11.59 -2.71
CA THR A 46 4.21 10.45 -3.25
C THR A 46 4.09 9.21 -2.36
N ILE A 47 4.29 9.35 -1.05
CA ILE A 47 4.19 8.20 -0.14
C ILE A 47 2.77 7.61 -0.20
N THR A 48 1.75 8.46 -0.10
CA THR A 48 0.37 7.99 0.00
C THR A 48 -0.22 7.54 -1.34
N SER A 49 0.26 8.02 -2.49
CA SER A 49 -0.17 7.49 -3.80
C SER A 49 0.30 6.05 -3.99
N GLU A 50 1.57 5.77 -3.75
CA GLU A 50 2.13 4.43 -3.91
C GLU A 50 1.52 3.45 -2.89
N LEU A 51 1.37 3.88 -1.63
CA LEU A 51 0.70 3.05 -0.63
C LEU A 51 -0.76 2.78 -1.00
N SER A 52 -1.48 3.75 -1.57
CA SER A 52 -2.84 3.51 -2.09
C SER A 52 -2.86 2.35 -3.08
N ASP A 53 -1.97 2.37 -4.07
CA ASP A 53 -1.96 1.38 -5.13
C ASP A 53 -1.59 -0.01 -4.62
N ILE A 54 -0.57 -0.11 -3.76
CA ILE A 54 -0.17 -1.37 -3.14
C ILE A 54 -1.29 -1.95 -2.26
N TYR A 55 -1.95 -1.12 -1.45
CA TYR A 55 -3.01 -1.59 -0.56
C TYR A 55 -4.28 -2.00 -1.30
N ARG A 56 -4.65 -1.29 -2.38
CA ARG A 56 -5.85 -1.59 -3.17
C ARG A 56 -5.65 -2.79 -4.09
N ASN A 57 -4.51 -2.86 -4.78
CA ASN A 57 -4.28 -3.83 -5.85
C ASN A 57 -3.58 -5.10 -5.36
N SER A 58 -2.54 -4.94 -4.53
CA SER A 58 -1.72 -6.06 -4.07
C SER A 58 -2.30 -6.67 -2.80
N LEU A 59 -2.39 -5.89 -1.72
CA LEU A 59 -2.82 -6.41 -0.42
C LEU A 59 -4.32 -6.69 -0.35
N GLY A 60 -5.14 -5.93 -1.09
CA GLY A 60 -6.59 -6.14 -1.18
C GLY A 60 -6.98 -7.58 -1.54
N ARG A 61 -6.10 -8.30 -2.22
CA ARG A 61 -6.32 -9.67 -2.72
C ARG A 61 -5.76 -10.76 -1.81
N VAL A 62 -4.98 -10.41 -0.78
CA VAL A 62 -4.32 -11.37 0.12
C VAL A 62 -5.32 -12.27 0.83
N LYS A 63 -6.49 -11.74 1.22
CA LYS A 63 -7.55 -12.52 1.90
C LYS A 63 -8.05 -13.70 1.04
N GLU A 64 -8.06 -13.54 -0.29
CA GLU A 64 -8.55 -14.55 -1.23
C GLU A 64 -7.53 -15.67 -1.51
N TYR A 65 -6.24 -15.36 -1.37
CA TYR A 65 -5.11 -16.26 -1.72
C TYR A 65 -4.17 -16.52 -0.54
N LYS A 66 -4.69 -16.45 0.70
CA LYS A 66 -3.92 -16.53 1.96
C LYS A 66 -3.01 -17.75 2.09
N GLU A 67 -3.36 -18.85 1.44
CA GLU A 67 -2.62 -20.13 1.50
C GLU A 67 -1.47 -20.19 0.49
N SER A 68 -1.46 -19.28 -0.49
CA SER A 68 -0.48 -19.24 -1.58
C SER A 68 0.48 -18.06 -1.50
N ILE A 69 0.23 -17.10 -0.60
CA ILE A 69 1.06 -15.91 -0.41
C ILE A 69 1.93 -16.08 0.83
N ASP A 70 3.20 -15.63 0.76
CA ASP A 70 4.07 -15.58 1.94
C ASP A 70 3.59 -14.50 2.91
N ASN A 71 2.93 -14.93 3.99
CA ASN A 71 2.42 -14.04 5.04
C ASN A 71 3.51 -13.22 5.74
N ARG A 72 4.79 -13.63 5.68
CA ARG A 72 5.90 -12.85 6.24
C ARG A 72 6.13 -11.58 5.42
N ILE A 73 6.06 -11.68 4.10
CA ILE A 73 6.19 -10.53 3.20
C ILE A 73 5.05 -9.53 3.46
N VAL A 74 3.82 -10.02 3.63
CA VAL A 74 2.68 -9.17 3.99
C VAL A 74 2.90 -8.45 5.33
N ALA A 75 3.40 -9.18 6.34
CA ALA A 75 3.72 -8.60 7.64
C ALA A 75 4.81 -7.52 7.55
N ASP A 76 5.87 -7.76 6.77
CA ASP A 76 6.96 -6.80 6.58
C ASP A 76 6.51 -5.54 5.83
N ILE A 77 5.67 -5.69 4.80
CA ILE A 77 5.04 -4.54 4.11
C ILE A 77 4.23 -3.72 5.11
N LYS A 78 3.42 -4.36 5.97
CA LYS A 78 2.64 -3.67 6.99
C LYS A 78 3.53 -2.92 7.96
N LEU A 79 4.60 -3.55 8.45
CA LEU A 79 5.56 -2.94 9.38
C LEU A 79 6.19 -1.68 8.78
N ARG A 80 6.72 -1.78 7.56
CA ARG A 80 7.32 -0.64 6.85
C ARG A 80 6.31 0.44 6.50
N THR A 81 5.05 0.05 6.24
CA THR A 81 3.98 1.03 6.11
C THR A 81 3.78 1.81 7.41
N GLN A 82 3.84 1.15 8.57
CA GLN A 82 3.74 1.85 9.86
C GLN A 82 4.89 2.84 10.06
N GLU A 83 6.11 2.48 9.70
CA GLU A 83 7.29 3.36 9.76
C GLU A 83 7.08 4.63 8.90
N LEU A 84 6.51 4.48 7.69
CA LEU A 84 6.15 5.62 6.85
C LEU A 84 5.02 6.46 7.45
N ILE A 85 4.03 5.84 8.08
CA ILE A 85 2.95 6.57 8.77
C ILE A 85 3.51 7.35 9.96
N ASP A 86 4.38 6.75 10.79
CA ASP A 86 5.04 7.43 11.90
C ASP A 86 5.83 8.64 11.40
N PHE A 87 6.59 8.46 10.32
CA PHE A 87 7.30 9.56 9.68
C PHE A 87 6.37 10.68 9.20
N LEU A 88 5.23 10.36 8.59
CA LEU A 88 4.29 11.38 8.09
C LEU A 88 3.60 12.14 9.23
N LEU A 89 3.37 11.50 10.39
CA LEU A 89 2.80 12.14 11.57
C LEU A 89 3.77 13.14 12.21
N ASP A 90 5.05 12.79 12.27
CA ASP A 90 6.11 13.58 12.90
C ASP A 90 7.07 14.19 11.86
N LYS A 91 6.55 14.49 10.65
CA LYS A 91 7.38 14.94 9.53
C LYS A 91 8.09 16.26 9.88
N PRO A 92 9.43 16.31 9.84
CA PRO A 92 10.16 17.55 10.06
C PRO A 92 10.03 18.48 8.85
N ASN A 93 10.15 19.80 9.08
CA ASN A 93 10.14 20.80 8.01
C ASN A 93 11.29 20.58 7.01
N GLU A 94 12.45 20.15 7.51
CA GLU A 94 13.62 19.81 6.71
C GLU A 94 13.97 18.34 6.92
N ILE A 95 14.22 17.63 5.82
CA ILE A 95 14.53 16.20 5.85
C ILE A 95 15.99 16.03 5.42
N SER A 96 16.77 15.38 6.28
CA SER A 96 18.17 15.06 6.00
C SER A 96 18.30 14.14 4.78
N LYS A 97 19.48 14.16 4.15
CA LYS A 97 19.76 13.30 3.00
C LYS A 97 19.64 11.83 3.38
N GLU A 98 20.12 11.47 4.56
CA GLU A 98 20.09 10.12 5.12
C GLU A 98 18.65 9.65 5.28
N LYS A 99 17.77 10.51 5.82
CA LYS A 99 16.36 10.16 5.99
C LYS A 99 15.64 10.02 4.64
N LYS A 100 15.99 10.83 3.63
CA LYS A 100 15.44 10.67 2.27
C LYS A 100 15.81 9.30 1.67
N VAL A 101 17.05 8.85 1.87
CA VAL A 101 17.50 7.51 1.43
C VAL A 101 16.72 6.41 2.16
N GLU A 102 16.58 6.52 3.48
CA GLU A 102 15.81 5.56 4.28
C GLU A 102 14.34 5.45 3.82
N LEU A 103 13.69 6.60 3.58
CA LEU A 103 12.32 6.63 3.06
C LEU A 103 12.23 6.02 1.67
N PHE A 104 13.19 6.32 0.79
CA PHE A 104 13.26 5.75 -0.54
C PHE A 104 13.42 4.22 -0.49
N ASP A 105 14.35 3.70 0.29
CA ASP A 105 14.58 2.26 0.43
C ASP A 105 13.35 1.54 1.00
N THR A 106 12.66 2.19 1.95
CA THR A 106 11.41 1.68 2.53
C THR A 106 10.31 1.61 1.49
N MET A 107 10.16 2.66 0.67
CA MET A 107 9.19 2.70 -0.43
C MET A 107 9.50 1.65 -1.50
N VAL A 108 10.76 1.54 -1.93
CA VAL A 108 11.20 0.53 -2.90
C VAL A 108 10.89 -0.87 -2.41
N PHE A 109 11.15 -1.17 -1.14
CA PHE A 109 10.80 -2.47 -0.56
C PHE A 109 9.30 -2.74 -0.65
N ILE A 110 8.46 -1.78 -0.26
CA ILE A 110 7.00 -1.95 -0.24
C ILE A 110 6.48 -2.16 -1.66
N ILE A 111 6.91 -1.32 -2.61
CA ILE A 111 6.49 -1.40 -4.00
C ILE A 111 6.89 -2.74 -4.61
N PHE A 112 8.17 -3.10 -4.53
CA PHE A 112 8.68 -4.35 -5.11
C PHE A 112 7.94 -5.59 -4.58
N ASN A 113 7.75 -5.66 -3.26
CA ASN A 113 7.08 -6.82 -2.66
C ASN A 113 5.56 -6.80 -2.92
N GLY A 114 4.93 -5.63 -2.97
CA GLY A 114 3.53 -5.52 -3.35
C GLY A 114 3.28 -5.92 -4.81
N GLU A 115 4.15 -5.51 -5.74
CA GLU A 115 4.08 -5.95 -7.14
C GLU A 115 4.27 -7.46 -7.28
N LYS A 116 5.19 -8.04 -6.49
CA LYS A 116 5.37 -9.50 -6.44
C LYS A 116 4.08 -10.21 -6.00
N ILE A 117 3.43 -9.74 -4.93
CA ILE A 117 2.13 -10.29 -4.48
C ILE A 117 1.07 -10.15 -5.58
N GLN A 118 1.00 -9.00 -6.24
CA GLN A 118 0.06 -8.77 -7.33
C GLN A 118 0.30 -9.71 -8.51
N TYR A 119 1.56 -9.98 -8.86
CA TYR A 119 1.92 -10.94 -9.90
C TYR A 119 1.47 -12.35 -9.52
N GLU A 120 1.81 -12.82 -8.32
CA GLU A 120 1.44 -14.16 -7.83
C GLU A 120 -0.07 -14.36 -7.84
N THR A 121 -0.82 -13.38 -7.31
CA THR A 121 -2.29 -13.43 -7.28
C THR A 121 -2.92 -13.37 -8.69
N SER A 122 -2.30 -12.67 -9.64
CA SER A 122 -2.74 -12.62 -11.04
C SER A 122 -2.50 -13.96 -11.77
N VAL A 123 -1.44 -14.70 -11.42
CA VAL A 123 -1.20 -16.04 -11.95
C VAL A 123 -2.25 -17.03 -11.43
N LEU A 124 -2.55 -16.98 -10.12
CA LEU A 124 -3.55 -17.84 -9.49
C LEU A 124 -4.96 -17.60 -10.04
N GLU A 125 -5.33 -16.34 -10.30
CA GLU A 125 -6.59 -16.01 -10.96
C GLU A 125 -6.71 -16.60 -12.35
N ARG A 126 -5.68 -16.42 -13.18
CA ARG A 126 -5.67 -16.96 -14.54
C ARG A 126 -5.80 -18.48 -14.52
N ALA A 127 -5.07 -19.16 -13.64
CA ALA A 127 -5.19 -20.61 -13.46
C ALA A 127 -6.61 -21.03 -13.04
N ARG A 128 -7.25 -20.28 -12.13
CA ARG A 128 -8.63 -20.54 -11.69
C ARG A 128 -9.65 -20.30 -12.80
N ALA A 129 -9.50 -19.24 -13.58
CA ALA A 129 -10.38 -18.92 -14.70
C ALA A 129 -10.27 -19.95 -15.83
N LEU A 130 -9.05 -20.43 -16.14
CA LEU A 130 -8.82 -21.53 -17.09
C LEU A 130 -9.49 -22.83 -16.61
N LYS A 131 -9.33 -23.21 -15.35
CA LYS A 131 -9.98 -24.41 -14.77
C LYS A 131 -11.51 -24.34 -14.81
N LYS A 132 -12.08 -23.15 -14.70
CA LYS A 132 -13.54 -22.92 -14.78
C LYS A 132 -14.07 -22.83 -16.22
N GLY A 133 -13.21 -22.94 -17.24
CA GLY A 133 -13.59 -22.81 -18.65
C GLY A 133 -13.88 -21.38 -19.10
N ILE A 134 -13.73 -20.37 -18.24
CA ILE A 134 -14.07 -18.97 -18.52
C ILE A 134 -13.12 -18.36 -19.58
N LEU A 135 -11.88 -18.83 -19.65
CA LEU A 135 -10.86 -18.38 -20.61
C LEU A 135 -10.81 -19.22 -21.90
N ARG A 136 -11.65 -20.26 -22.04
CA ARG A 136 -11.64 -21.13 -23.23
C ARG A 136 -12.28 -20.47 -24.45
N ASP A 137 -13.18 -19.51 -24.24
CA ASP A 137 -13.95 -18.85 -25.29
C ASP A 137 -13.25 -17.61 -25.90
N TYR A 138 -12.09 -17.21 -25.38
CA TYR A 138 -11.34 -16.03 -25.85
C TYR A 138 -10.07 -16.37 -26.65
N LEU A 139 -9.78 -17.66 -26.88
CA LEU A 139 -8.58 -18.15 -27.58
C LEU A 139 -8.91 -19.02 -28.81
N LEU A 140 -10.16 -18.99 -29.28
CA LEU A 140 -10.61 -19.53 -30.57
C LEU A 140 -11.10 -18.38 -31.45
#